data_AF-A0A1H9YC24-F1
#
_entry.id   AF-A0A1H9YC24-F1
#
_cell.length_a   1.000
_cell.length_b   1.000
_cell.length_c   1.000
_cell.angle_alpha   90.00
_cell.angle_beta   90.00
_cell.angle_gamma   90.00
#
_symmetry.space_group_name_H-M   'P 1'
#
loop_
_entity.id
_entity.type
_entity.pdbx_description
1 polymer ?
#
loop_
_entity_poly.entity_id
_entity_poly.type
_entity_poly.pdbx_seq_one_letter_code
_entity_poly.pdbx_strand_id
1 'polypeptide(L)'
;MHFPRRIIYKMKKDIHEISYFGEIRLENINQKEILVLQLQRMYWIETEMEQLATWEARIELEGQHLEALETLSHDSDNHALILEKWLNMANIELPRTAPRGIPHRMFDFNRTNIYEMFSEIRKYEVLARDMYHNITGADADVLEEVFPDEENSKEFIKDMKHLVAEEERHKKICDEKIGGFTRVL
;
A
#
# COMPACT_ATOMS: atom_id res chain seq x y z
N MET A 1 16.94 -49.06 68.14
CA MET A 1 17.03 -47.66 67.65
C MET A 1 16.13 -47.56 66.41
N HIS A 2 14.92 -47.00 66.53
CA HIS A 2 14.53 -45.61 66.18
C HIS A 2 14.49 -45.33 64.65
N PHE A 3 13.27 -45.18 64.10
CA PHE A 3 12.94 -44.66 62.76
C PHE A 3 13.19 -43.13 62.65
N PRO A 4 13.29 -42.53 61.45
CA PRO A 4 12.11 -41.85 60.89
C PRO A 4 11.96 -41.88 59.34
N ARG A 5 10.84 -41.28 58.90
CA ARG A 5 10.21 -41.22 57.57
C ARG A 5 10.70 -40.07 56.65
N ARG A 6 10.19 -40.08 55.41
CA ARG A 6 9.93 -38.97 54.43
C ARG A 6 11.19 -38.52 53.65
N ILE A 7 11.13 -38.05 52.40
CA ILE A 7 10.18 -37.13 51.72
C ILE A 7 10.19 -37.42 50.20
N ILE A 8 9.02 -37.34 49.53
CA ILE A 8 8.92 -37.17 48.07
C ILE A 8 9.10 -35.68 47.75
N TYR A 9 10.02 -35.33 46.84
CA TYR A 9 9.93 -34.09 46.08
C TYR A 9 10.08 -34.39 44.59
N LYS A 10 9.04 -34.05 43.81
CA LYS A 10 9.14 -33.80 42.38
C LYS A 10 9.98 -32.53 42.19
N MET A 11 10.99 -32.59 41.34
CA MET A 11 11.49 -31.41 40.63
C MET A 11 11.72 -31.77 39.16
N LYS A 12 11.06 -31.02 38.30
CA LYS A 12 11.28 -30.95 36.86
C LYS A 12 12.77 -30.71 36.57
N LYS A 13 13.31 -31.39 35.56
CA LYS A 13 14.40 -30.85 34.76
C LYS A 13 14.04 -31.03 33.30
N ASP A 14 13.63 -29.91 32.72
CA ASP A 14 13.66 -29.63 31.30
C ASP A 14 15.05 -29.92 30.76
N ILE A 15 15.17 -30.89 29.84
CA ILE A 15 16.22 -30.93 28.83
C ILE A 15 15.59 -31.58 27.60
N HIS A 16 14.98 -30.78 26.73
CA HIS A 16 14.89 -31.16 25.33
C HIS A 16 16.20 -30.73 24.68
N GLU A 17 16.95 -31.73 24.23
CA GLU A 17 18.12 -31.61 23.38
C GLU A 17 17.78 -30.70 22.19
N ILE A 18 18.55 -29.62 22.09
CA ILE A 18 18.61 -28.78 20.89
C ILE A 18 19.72 -29.39 20.03
N SER A 19 19.37 -29.98 18.89
CA SER A 19 20.32 -30.23 17.80
C SER A 19 19.94 -29.39 16.59
N TYR A 20 20.88 -28.52 16.22
CA TYR A 20 20.84 -27.55 15.14
C TYR A 20 20.61 -28.16 13.74
N PHE A 21 19.77 -27.51 12.93
CA PHE A 21 20.19 -26.91 11.65
C PHE A 21 19.33 -25.66 11.45
N GLY A 22 20.01 -24.51 11.29
CA GLY A 22 19.39 -23.19 11.29
C GLY A 22 18.52 -22.95 10.07
N GLU A 23 17.26 -23.31 10.17
CA GLU A 23 16.21 -22.48 9.60
C GLU A 23 16.15 -21.22 10.47
N ILE A 24 16.55 -20.09 9.91
CA ILE A 24 16.03 -18.82 10.40
C ILE A 24 14.52 -18.97 10.27
N ARG A 25 13.84 -19.32 11.37
CA ARG A 25 12.43 -18.99 11.51
C ARG A 25 12.43 -17.48 11.36
N LEU A 26 12.07 -17.01 10.17
CA LEU A 26 11.66 -15.62 9.99
C LEU A 26 10.58 -15.44 11.03
N GLU A 27 10.96 -14.80 12.13
CA GLU A 27 10.11 -14.46 13.25
C GLU A 27 8.83 -13.88 12.65
N ASN A 28 7.66 -14.31 13.17
CA ASN A 28 6.33 -13.84 12.78
C ASN A 28 6.37 -12.38 12.31
N ILE A 29 6.55 -12.18 11.01
CA ILE A 29 6.51 -10.85 10.43
C ILE A 29 5.07 -10.42 10.65
N ASN A 30 4.88 -9.32 11.38
CA ASN A 30 3.55 -8.85 11.74
C ASN A 30 2.82 -8.39 10.46
N GLN A 31 2.06 -9.31 9.84
CA GLN A 31 1.37 -9.07 8.58
C GLN A 31 0.36 -7.94 8.70
N LYS A 32 -0.24 -7.77 9.88
CA LYS A 32 -1.08 -6.61 10.19
C LYS A 32 -0.30 -5.30 10.09
N GLU A 33 0.89 -5.20 10.68
CA GLU A 33 1.74 -4.00 10.54
C GLU A 33 2.13 -3.73 9.08
N ILE A 34 2.35 -4.79 8.28
CA ILE A 34 2.61 -4.65 6.85
C ILE A 34 1.40 -4.06 6.14
N LEU A 35 0.20 -4.62 6.35
CA LEU A 35 -1.03 -4.12 5.74
C LEU A 35 -1.31 -2.66 6.13
N VAL A 36 -1.17 -2.32 7.42
CA VAL A 36 -1.29 -0.95 7.92
C VAL A 36 -0.32 -0.01 7.20
N LEU A 37 0.94 -0.41 7.10
CA LEU A 37 1.96 0.39 6.42
C LEU A 37 1.67 0.52 4.92
N GLN A 38 1.14 -0.52 4.27
CA GLN A 38 0.75 -0.45 2.87
C GLN A 38 -0.40 0.56 2.66
N LEU A 39 -1.41 0.56 3.53
CA LEU A 39 -2.52 1.52 3.47
C LEU A 39 -2.05 2.96 3.65
N GLN A 40 -1.17 3.21 4.63
CA GLN A 40 -0.60 4.56 4.83
C GLN A 40 0.23 5.00 3.62
N ARG A 41 1.01 4.10 3.04
CA ARG A 41 1.79 4.39 1.82
C ARG A 41 0.89 4.70 0.63
N MET A 42 -0.21 3.96 0.47
CA MET A 42 -1.16 4.23 -0.59
C MET A 42 -1.82 5.58 -0.42
N TYR A 43 -2.24 5.92 0.80
CA TYR A 43 -2.81 7.25 1.06
C TYR A 43 -1.82 8.34 0.67
N TRP A 44 -0.54 8.18 1.04
CA TRP A 44 0.51 9.11 0.65
C TRP A 44 0.76 9.16 -0.86
N ILE A 45 0.69 8.03 -1.56
CA ILE A 45 0.87 7.97 -3.02
C ILE A 45 -0.23 8.77 -3.71
N GLU A 46 -1.50 8.53 -3.34
CA GLU A 46 -2.65 9.24 -3.88
C GLU A 46 -2.52 10.75 -3.63
N THR A 47 -2.24 11.19 -2.40
CA THR A 47 -2.28 12.62 -2.04
C THR A 47 -1.03 13.40 -2.38
N GLU A 48 0.15 12.78 -2.37
CA GLU A 48 1.44 13.49 -2.47
C GLU A 48 2.26 13.10 -3.70
N MET A 49 1.99 11.96 -4.34
CA MET A 49 2.79 11.50 -5.48
C MET A 49 2.01 11.68 -6.78
N GLU A 50 0.83 11.08 -6.90
CA GLU A 50 -0.02 11.20 -8.08
C GLU A 50 -0.64 12.58 -8.19
N GLN A 51 -1.22 13.06 -7.10
CA GLN A 51 -1.89 14.36 -7.09
C GLN A 51 -0.90 15.49 -7.38
N LEU A 52 0.26 15.53 -6.71
CA LEU A 52 1.25 16.58 -6.97
C LEU A 52 1.87 16.49 -8.37
N ALA A 53 2.15 15.29 -8.88
CA ALA A 53 2.63 15.14 -10.26
C ALA A 53 1.60 15.64 -11.26
N THR A 54 0.33 15.32 -11.06
CA THR A 54 -0.76 15.74 -11.94
C THR A 54 -0.96 17.26 -11.90
N TRP A 55 -0.94 17.87 -10.72
CA TRP A 55 -1.03 19.33 -10.58
C TRP A 55 0.15 20.06 -11.22
N GLU A 56 1.38 19.56 -11.02
CA GLU A 56 2.56 20.13 -11.66
C GLU A 56 2.46 20.06 -13.20
N ALA A 57 1.98 18.93 -13.74
CA ALA A 57 1.74 18.80 -15.18
C ALA A 57 0.66 19.78 -15.68
N ARG A 58 -0.40 20.00 -14.90
CA ARG A 58 -1.45 20.99 -15.24
C ARG A 58 -0.89 22.41 -15.33
N ILE A 59 0.02 22.77 -14.43
CA ILE A 59 0.67 24.08 -14.41
C ILE A 59 1.51 24.25 -15.68
N GLU A 60 2.41 23.31 -15.96
CA GLU A 60 3.34 23.43 -17.10
C GLU A 60 2.64 23.33 -18.46
N LEU A 61 1.55 22.55 -18.58
CA LEU A 61 0.84 22.36 -19.84
C LEU A 61 -0.17 23.47 -20.16
N GLU A 62 -0.37 24.44 -19.26
CA GLU A 62 -1.18 25.65 -19.46
C GLU A 62 -2.57 25.37 -20.11
N GLY A 63 -3.27 24.33 -19.63
CA GLY A 63 -4.61 23.96 -20.09
C GLY A 63 -4.67 22.95 -21.24
N GLN A 64 -3.53 22.51 -21.76
CA GLN A 64 -3.50 21.36 -22.67
C GLN A 64 -3.78 20.05 -21.92
N HIS A 65 -4.49 19.11 -22.56
CA HIS A 65 -4.85 17.81 -21.97
C HIS A 65 -5.66 17.90 -20.67
N LEU A 66 -6.38 19.02 -20.47
CA LEU A 66 -7.12 19.32 -19.26
C LEU A 66 -8.03 18.18 -18.81
N GLU A 67 -8.83 17.61 -19.70
CA GLU A 67 -9.76 16.51 -19.37
C GLU A 67 -9.05 15.30 -18.75
N ALA A 68 -7.89 14.91 -19.31
CA ALA A 68 -7.12 13.78 -18.80
C ALA A 68 -6.56 14.07 -17.42
N LEU A 69 -5.96 15.26 -17.23
CA LEU A 69 -5.38 15.65 -15.95
C LEU A 69 -6.44 15.92 -14.88
N GLU A 70 -7.61 16.44 -15.26
CA GLU A 70 -8.74 16.61 -14.35
C GLU A 70 -9.28 15.28 -13.87
N THR A 71 -9.46 14.33 -14.79
CA THR A 71 -9.86 12.97 -14.45
C THR A 71 -8.89 12.36 -13.44
N LEU A 72 -7.59 12.31 -13.76
CA LEU A 72 -6.56 11.76 -12.88
C LEU A 72 -6.58 12.45 -11.50
N SER A 73 -6.55 13.78 -11.46
CA SER A 73 -6.52 14.50 -10.17
C SER A 73 -7.78 14.34 -9.33
N HIS A 74 -8.95 14.28 -9.97
CA HIS A 74 -10.23 14.11 -9.27
C HIS A 74 -10.36 12.69 -8.71
N ASP A 75 -9.94 11.70 -9.48
CA ASP A 75 -10.04 10.31 -9.08
C ASP A 75 -9.02 9.97 -7.99
N SER A 76 -7.78 10.48 -8.04
CA SER A 76 -6.84 10.35 -6.91
C SER A 76 -7.37 10.99 -5.61
N ASP A 77 -8.07 12.13 -5.68
CA ASP A 77 -8.75 12.69 -4.49
C ASP A 77 -9.83 11.73 -3.95
N ASN A 78 -10.63 11.12 -4.84
CA ASN A 78 -11.65 10.15 -4.44
C ASN A 78 -11.02 8.87 -3.85
N HIS A 79 -9.91 8.40 -4.40
CA HIS A 79 -9.16 7.25 -3.90
C HIS A 79 -8.60 7.52 -2.51
N ALA A 80 -8.04 8.72 -2.29
CA ALA A 80 -7.58 9.16 -0.98
C ALA A 80 -8.72 9.17 0.06
N LEU A 81 -9.94 9.59 -0.33
CA LEU A 81 -11.12 9.54 0.56
C LEU A 81 -11.55 8.11 0.89
N ILE A 82 -11.47 7.17 -0.06
CA ILE A 82 -11.71 5.75 0.18
C ILE A 82 -10.69 5.21 1.18
N LEU A 83 -9.41 5.53 1.00
CA LEU A 83 -8.36 5.11 1.93
C LEU A 83 -8.50 5.74 3.31
N GLU A 84 -8.86 7.02 3.39
CA GLU A 84 -9.13 7.71 4.64
C GLU A 84 -10.25 7.04 5.42
N LYS A 85 -11.35 6.68 4.75
CA LYS A 85 -12.43 5.87 5.36
C LYS A 85 -11.86 4.61 6.02
N TRP A 86 -11.02 3.84 5.31
CA TRP A 86 -10.50 2.57 5.81
C TRP A 86 -9.44 2.72 6.91
N LEU A 87 -8.56 3.71 6.80
CA LEU A 87 -7.61 4.06 7.84
C LEU A 87 -8.35 4.48 9.13
N ASN A 88 -9.38 5.31 9.01
CA ASN A 88 -10.22 5.71 10.13
C ASN A 88 -11.00 4.53 10.73
N MET A 89 -11.56 3.65 9.91
CA MET A 89 -12.27 2.44 10.35
C MET A 89 -11.36 1.52 11.18
N ALA A 90 -10.09 1.41 10.79
CA ALA A 90 -9.08 0.63 11.51
C ALA A 90 -8.39 1.41 12.66
N ASN A 91 -8.84 2.64 12.95
CA ASN A 91 -8.24 3.53 13.94
C ASN A 91 -6.72 3.75 13.72
N ILE A 92 -6.32 3.90 12.45
CA ILE A 92 -4.96 4.19 12.00
C ILE A 92 -4.89 5.69 11.68
N GLU A 93 -3.87 6.37 12.20
CA GLU A 93 -3.65 7.77 11.87
C GLU A 93 -3.23 7.97 10.40
N LEU A 94 -3.82 8.99 9.77
CA LEU A 94 -3.39 9.44 8.45
C LEU A 94 -1.94 9.96 8.53
N PRO A 95 -1.07 9.54 7.60
CA PRO A 95 0.31 9.98 7.61
C PRO A 95 0.41 11.48 7.30
N ARG A 96 1.05 12.23 8.20
CA ARG A 96 1.37 13.66 8.01
C ARG A 96 2.73 13.90 7.35
N THR A 97 3.52 12.83 7.23
CA THR A 97 4.85 12.81 6.63
C THR A 97 5.01 11.51 5.85
N ALA A 98 5.93 11.48 4.89
CA ALA A 98 6.19 10.32 4.06
C ALA A 98 6.38 9.04 4.91
N PRO A 99 5.52 8.01 4.72
CA PRO A 99 5.67 6.74 5.42
C PRO A 99 7.01 6.06 5.08
N ARG A 100 7.49 5.20 5.98
CA ARG A 100 8.76 4.48 5.79
C ARG A 100 8.86 3.85 4.40
N GLY A 101 9.94 4.12 3.68
CA GLY A 101 10.22 3.50 2.38
C GLY A 101 9.55 4.17 1.18
N ILE A 102 8.81 5.27 1.40
CA ILE A 102 8.32 6.16 0.33
C ILE A 102 9.10 7.48 0.42
N PRO A 103 9.65 7.98 -0.70
CA PRO A 103 10.34 9.26 -0.69
C PRO A 103 9.36 10.41 -0.54
N HIS A 104 9.77 11.49 0.12
CA HIS A 104 9.15 12.79 -0.09
C HIS A 104 9.67 13.34 -1.42
N ARG A 105 8.77 13.66 -2.35
CA ARG A 105 9.14 14.08 -3.70
C ARG A 105 8.53 15.45 -4.00
N MET A 106 9.32 16.29 -4.66
CA MET A 106 8.83 17.48 -5.33
C MET A 106 8.91 17.22 -6.83
N PHE A 107 7.85 17.56 -7.54
CA PHE A 107 7.82 17.52 -8.99
C PHE A 107 8.18 18.90 -9.53
N ASP A 108 8.97 18.91 -10.59
CA ASP A 108 9.32 20.11 -11.35
C ASP A 108 9.31 19.67 -12.82
N PHE A 109 8.29 20.11 -13.54
CA PHE A 109 8.15 19.78 -14.95
C PHE A 109 8.54 20.94 -15.88
N ASN A 110 9.24 21.95 -15.38
CA ASN A 110 9.71 23.07 -16.18
C ASN A 110 10.43 22.60 -17.45
N ARG A 111 9.88 22.96 -18.62
CA ARG A 111 10.38 22.57 -19.96
C ARG A 111 10.47 21.05 -20.18
N THR A 112 9.80 20.26 -19.36
CA THR A 112 9.64 18.83 -19.58
C THR A 112 8.62 18.64 -20.70
N ASN A 113 8.82 17.65 -21.58
CA ASN A 113 7.85 17.41 -22.62
C ASN A 113 6.65 16.62 -22.09
N ILE A 114 5.52 16.73 -22.79
CA ILE A 114 4.28 16.06 -22.38
C ILE A 114 4.40 14.55 -22.18
N TYR A 115 5.16 13.87 -23.04
CA TYR A 115 5.32 12.41 -22.96
C TYR A 115 6.06 12.00 -21.68
N GLU A 116 7.07 12.78 -21.28
CA GLU A 116 7.81 12.57 -20.05
C GLU A 116 6.94 12.83 -18.81
N MET A 117 6.11 13.88 -18.82
CA MET A 117 5.19 14.17 -17.72
C MET A 117 4.18 13.03 -17.51
N PHE A 118 3.48 12.61 -18.56
CA PHE A 118 2.53 11.50 -18.48
C PHE A 118 3.24 10.17 -18.19
N SER A 119 4.48 9.98 -18.66
CA SER A 119 5.28 8.81 -18.26
C SER A 119 5.65 8.83 -16.79
N GLU A 120 5.82 10.01 -16.18
CA GLU A 120 6.11 10.13 -14.76
C GLU A 120 4.87 9.82 -13.93
N ILE A 121 3.72 10.42 -14.26
CA ILE A 121 2.43 10.15 -13.61
C ILE A 121 2.12 8.65 -13.67
N ARG A 122 2.21 8.05 -14.87
CA ARG A 122 1.97 6.62 -15.09
C ARG A 122 2.78 5.68 -14.18
N LYS A 123 4.00 6.05 -13.77
CA LYS A 123 4.80 5.19 -12.89
C LYS A 123 4.09 4.99 -11.55
N TYR A 124 3.36 5.99 -11.09
CA TYR A 124 2.61 5.92 -9.85
C TYR A 124 1.29 5.18 -10.04
N GLU A 125 0.55 5.42 -11.12
CA GLU A 125 -0.68 4.64 -11.42
C GLU A 125 -0.38 3.12 -11.43
N VAL A 126 0.76 2.73 -12.01
CA VAL A 126 1.22 1.32 -12.02
C VAL A 126 1.57 0.84 -10.62
N LEU A 127 2.29 1.65 -9.85
CA LEU A 127 2.66 1.32 -8.47
C LEU A 127 1.41 1.17 -7.60
N ALA A 128 0.47 2.11 -7.69
CA ALA A 128 -0.78 2.12 -6.95
C ALA A 128 -1.61 0.89 -7.28
N ARG A 129 -1.82 0.59 -8.56
CA ARG A 129 -2.50 -0.63 -9.03
C ARG A 129 -1.91 -1.89 -8.41
N ASP A 130 -0.59 -2.05 -8.51
CA ASP A 130 0.10 -3.26 -8.03
C ASP A 130 0.00 -3.38 -6.51
N MET A 131 0.08 -2.26 -5.80
CA MET A 131 -0.09 -2.22 -4.35
C MET A 131 -1.51 -2.55 -3.92
N TYR A 132 -2.54 -1.99 -4.57
CA TYR A 132 -3.94 -2.35 -4.29
C TYR A 132 -4.22 -3.82 -4.61
N HIS A 133 -3.62 -4.36 -5.66
CA HIS A 133 -3.72 -5.78 -5.97
C HIS A 133 -3.12 -6.64 -4.86
N ASN A 134 -1.96 -6.27 -4.34
CA ASN A 134 -1.33 -6.97 -3.21
C ASN A 134 -2.16 -6.86 -1.93
N ILE A 135 -2.71 -5.67 -1.62
CA ILE A 135 -3.57 -5.44 -0.46
C ILE A 135 -4.85 -6.29 -0.54
N THR A 136 -5.43 -6.40 -1.73
CA THR A 136 -6.61 -7.26 -1.98
C THR A 136 -6.33 -8.74 -1.69
N GLY A 137 -5.06 -9.15 -1.79
CA GLY A 137 -4.60 -10.51 -1.50
C GLY A 137 -4.20 -10.76 -0.05
N ALA A 138 -4.43 -9.83 0.88
CA ALA A 138 -4.13 -10.03 2.30
C ALA A 138 -4.88 -11.24 2.87
N ASP A 139 -4.22 -11.97 3.77
CA ASP A 139 -4.79 -13.16 4.41
C ASP A 139 -6.05 -12.79 5.22
N ALA A 140 -7.05 -13.68 5.20
CA ALA A 140 -8.32 -13.45 5.88
C ALA A 140 -8.15 -13.17 7.38
N ASP A 141 -7.26 -13.90 8.05
CA ASP A 141 -6.96 -13.72 9.47
C ASP A 141 -6.39 -12.30 9.76
N VAL A 142 -5.56 -11.78 8.85
CA VAL A 142 -4.98 -10.44 8.95
C VAL A 142 -6.04 -9.37 8.74
N LEU A 143 -6.95 -9.59 7.78
CA LEU A 143 -8.08 -8.70 7.54
C LEU A 143 -9.01 -8.67 8.75
N GLU A 144 -9.31 -9.81 9.37
CA GLU A 144 -10.13 -9.87 10.59
C GLU A 144 -9.47 -9.14 11.77
N GLU A 145 -8.13 -9.23 11.89
CA GLU A 145 -7.39 -8.48 12.91
C GLU A 145 -7.41 -6.95 12.72
N VAL A 146 -7.58 -6.47 11.49
CA VAL A 146 -7.64 -5.03 11.14
C VAL A 146 -9.09 -4.53 11.11
N PHE A 147 -10.00 -5.34 10.59
CA PHE A 147 -11.43 -5.07 10.44
C PHE A 147 -12.25 -6.24 11.02
N PRO A 148 -12.48 -6.24 12.36
CA PRO A 148 -13.15 -7.35 13.04
C PRO A 148 -14.62 -7.59 12.62
N ASP A 149 -15.25 -6.60 12.00
CA ASP A 149 -16.57 -6.76 11.40
C ASP A 149 -16.42 -7.38 9.99
N GLU A 150 -17.05 -8.54 9.79
CA GLU A 150 -17.00 -9.27 8.52
C GLU A 150 -17.52 -8.44 7.34
N GLU A 151 -18.53 -7.58 7.56
CA GLU A 151 -19.07 -6.73 6.49
C GLU A 151 -18.05 -5.66 6.08
N ASN A 152 -17.35 -5.07 7.05
CA ASN A 152 -16.26 -4.12 6.78
C ASN A 152 -15.12 -4.77 5.99
N SER A 153 -14.73 -6.00 6.34
CA SER A 153 -13.71 -6.75 5.59
C SER A 153 -14.13 -7.00 4.13
N LYS A 154 -15.40 -7.34 3.88
CA LYS A 154 -15.92 -7.55 2.52
C LYS A 154 -15.97 -6.26 1.72
N GLU A 155 -16.46 -5.18 2.34
CA GLU A 155 -16.55 -3.88 1.70
C GLU A 155 -15.15 -3.30 1.42
N PHE A 156 -14.19 -3.49 2.33
CA PHE A 156 -12.79 -3.13 2.11
C PHE A 156 -12.22 -3.80 0.86
N ILE A 157 -12.38 -5.13 0.75
CA ILE A 157 -11.89 -5.87 -0.43
C ILE A 157 -12.59 -5.42 -1.72
N LYS A 158 -13.88 -5.07 -1.65
CA LYS A 158 -14.62 -4.52 -2.79
C LYS A 158 -14.03 -3.17 -3.22
N ASP A 159 -13.78 -2.27 -2.27
CA ASP A 159 -13.21 -0.96 -2.53
C ASP A 159 -11.78 -1.10 -3.10
N MET A 160 -10.93 -1.97 -2.54
CA MET A 160 -9.58 -2.20 -3.09
C MET A 160 -9.60 -2.75 -4.52
N LYS A 161 -10.54 -3.64 -4.86
CA LYS A 161 -10.73 -4.11 -6.24
C LYS A 161 -11.21 -3.01 -7.18
N HIS A 162 -12.04 -2.11 -6.70
CA HIS A 162 -12.45 -0.93 -7.46
C HIS A 162 -11.25 -0.04 -7.76
N LEU A 163 -10.43 0.27 -6.75
CA LEU A 163 -9.20 1.05 -6.93
C LEU A 163 -8.26 0.41 -7.96
N VAL A 164 -8.02 -0.90 -7.90
CA VAL A 164 -7.23 -1.61 -8.95
C VAL A 164 -7.76 -1.36 -10.37
N ALA A 165 -9.08 -1.34 -10.54
CA ALA A 165 -9.70 -1.12 -11.85
C ALA A 165 -9.57 0.34 -12.32
N GLU A 166 -9.70 1.30 -11.39
CA GLU A 166 -9.49 2.72 -11.67
C GLU A 166 -8.03 3.01 -12.04
N GLU A 167 -7.06 2.46 -11.31
CA GLU A 167 -5.64 2.63 -11.64
C GLU A 167 -5.28 2.05 -13.02
N GLU A 168 -5.88 0.92 -13.41
CA GLU A 168 -5.69 0.39 -14.76
C GLU A 168 -6.35 1.29 -15.83
N ARG A 169 -7.43 2.00 -15.50
CA ARG A 169 -8.03 3.02 -16.38
C ARG A 169 -7.12 4.24 -16.49
N HIS A 170 -6.60 4.75 -15.38
CA HIS A 170 -5.67 5.89 -15.35
C HIS A 170 -4.38 5.61 -16.13
N LYS A 171 -3.82 4.42 -15.93
CA LYS A 171 -2.68 3.94 -16.72
C LYS A 171 -2.96 4.03 -18.23
N LYS A 172 -4.16 3.66 -18.68
CA LYS A 172 -4.54 3.76 -20.11
C LYS A 172 -4.62 5.22 -20.58
N ILE A 173 -5.18 6.11 -19.76
CA ILE A 173 -5.19 7.55 -20.04
C ILE A 173 -3.75 8.04 -20.27
N CYS A 174 -2.82 7.64 -19.39
CA CYS A 174 -1.41 7.99 -19.55
C CYS A 174 -0.77 7.34 -20.79
N ASP A 175 -1.00 6.04 -21.02
CA ASP A 175 -0.48 5.29 -22.18
C ASP A 175 -0.87 5.98 -23.50
N GLU A 176 -2.11 6.47 -23.62
CA GLU A 176 -2.58 7.21 -24.79
C GLU A 176 -1.83 8.52 -25.03
N LYS A 177 -1.40 9.22 -23.96
CA LYS A 177 -0.68 10.48 -24.07
C LYS A 177 0.81 10.29 -24.32
N ILE A 178 1.41 9.26 -23.73
CA ILE A 178 2.80 8.87 -23.97
C ILE A 178 3.00 8.47 -25.45
N GLY A 179 1.95 7.98 -26.10
CA GLY A 179 1.99 7.53 -27.48
C GLY A 179 2.59 6.14 -27.58
N GLY A 180 1.91 5.25 -28.31
CA GLY A 180 2.31 3.87 -28.53
C GLY A 180 3.61 3.72 -29.31
N PHE A 181 4.75 4.00 -28.68
CA PHE A 181 6.03 3.47 -29.12
C PHE A 181 6.00 1.97 -28.90
N THR A 182 5.41 1.25 -29.86
CA THR A 182 5.84 -0.12 -30.10
C THR A 182 7.34 -0.01 -30.33
N ARG A 183 8.13 -0.48 -29.37
CA ARG A 183 9.56 -0.73 -29.59
C ARG A 183 9.62 -1.58 -30.86
N VAL A 184 10.09 -1.01 -31.96
CA VAL A 184 10.52 -1.81 -33.10
C VAL A 184 11.76 -2.53 -32.58
N LEU A 185 11.57 -3.81 -32.21
CA LEU A 185 12.66 -4.74 -31.92
C LEU A 185 13.33 -5.16 -33.23
#